data_AF-A0A261B7B8-F1
#
_entry.id   AF-A0A261B7B8-F1
#
_cell.length_a   1.000
_cell.length_b   1.000
_cell.length_c   1.000
_cell.angle_alpha   90.00
_cell.angle_beta   90.00
_cell.angle_gamma   90.00
#
_symmetry.space_group_name_H-M   'P 1'
#
loop_
_entity.id
_entity.type
_entity.pdbx_description
1 polymer ?
#
loop_
_entity_poly.entity_id
_entity_poly.type
_entity_poly.pdbx_seq_one_letter_code
_entity_poly.pdbx_strand_id
1 'polypeptide(L)'
;MSGNPTFLLFIFILICYSHSAPTRTTSSSQTCSWFEDVTTDVVCFPEYTSFIKNLFMMQWGDESRLIKFLNSCIYVTNCYKKSGCGKLKSSILETCHIPIYEQSDEFQNCSKIILSEARDCRDFPSPCEIFGENNCVKPLYVETCGHEIWTKFKANTLFVNTYLNRAKGCNFAQFEDL
;
A
#
# COMPACT_ATOMS: atom_id res chain seq x y z
N MET A 1 -18.16 -27.10 -6.19
CA MET A 1 -17.09 -27.35 -7.18
C MET A 1 -15.79 -26.80 -6.61
N SER A 2 -14.87 -27.68 -6.21
CA SER A 2 -13.56 -27.33 -5.66
C SER A 2 -12.63 -26.98 -6.82
N GLY A 3 -12.57 -25.69 -7.18
CA GLY A 3 -11.59 -25.19 -8.13
C GLY A 3 -10.26 -24.99 -7.42
N ASN A 4 -9.22 -25.69 -7.85
CA ASN A 4 -7.87 -25.51 -7.33
C ASN A 4 -7.43 -24.05 -7.56
N PRO A 5 -7.10 -23.25 -6.53
CA PRO A 5 -6.75 -21.84 -6.67
C PRO A 5 -5.53 -21.63 -7.58
N THR A 6 -4.66 -22.64 -7.72
CA THR A 6 -3.52 -22.63 -8.64
C THR A 6 -3.99 -22.59 -10.11
N PHE A 7 -5.10 -23.24 -10.45
CA PHE A 7 -5.60 -23.32 -11.83
C PHE A 7 -6.21 -21.99 -12.30
N LEU A 8 -6.92 -21.29 -11.41
CA LEU A 8 -7.43 -19.94 -11.68
C LEU A 8 -6.30 -18.92 -11.84
N LEU A 9 -5.21 -19.08 -11.09
CA LEU A 9 -4.01 -18.26 -11.18
C LEU A 9 -3.32 -18.40 -12.55
N PHE A 10 -3.19 -19.63 -13.05
CA PHE A 10 -2.64 -19.88 -14.40
C PHE A 10 -3.52 -19.31 -15.52
N ILE A 11 -4.85 -19.36 -15.37
CA ILE A 11 -5.78 -18.79 -16.36
C ILE A 11 -5.69 -17.26 -16.40
N PHE A 12 -5.62 -16.60 -15.24
CA PHE A 12 -5.45 -15.14 -15.19
C PHE A 12 -4.13 -14.67 -15.80
N ILE A 13 -3.04 -15.40 -15.53
CA ILE A 13 -1.73 -15.16 -16.15
C ILE A 13 -1.87 -15.20 -17.68
N LEU A 14 -2.46 -16.26 -18.25
CA LEU A 14 -2.64 -16.41 -19.70
C LEU A 14 -3.54 -15.33 -20.33
N ILE A 15 -4.59 -14.90 -19.64
CA ILE A 15 -5.47 -13.81 -20.12
C ILE A 15 -4.70 -12.49 -20.19
N CYS A 16 -3.90 -12.16 -19.16
CA CYS A 16 -3.07 -10.95 -19.14
C CYS A 16 -1.98 -10.95 -20.24
N TYR A 17 -1.50 -12.12 -20.68
CA TYR A 17 -0.52 -12.22 -21.77
C TYR A 17 -1.11 -12.05 -23.18
N SER A 18 -2.43 -12.16 -23.34
CA SER A 18 -3.08 -12.18 -24.67
C SER A 18 -3.44 -10.81 -25.25
N HIS A 19 -3.41 -9.73 -24.46
CA HIS A 19 -3.85 -8.40 -24.90
C HIS A 19 -2.76 -7.33 -24.70
N SER A 20 -1.83 -7.21 -25.66
CA SER A 20 -1.18 -5.92 -25.96
C SER A 20 -0.40 -6.01 -27.30
N ALA A 21 -1.07 -5.68 -28.41
CA ALA A 21 -0.40 -5.19 -29.61
C ALA A 21 0.06 -3.74 -29.36
N PRO A 22 1.23 -3.31 -29.87
CA PRO A 22 1.81 -2.03 -29.47
C PRO A 22 1.20 -0.86 -30.24
N THR A 23 0.48 0.02 -29.56
CA THR A 23 0.22 1.39 -30.03
C THR A 23 1.05 2.36 -29.23
N ARG A 24 2.00 3.03 -29.91
CA ARG A 24 2.83 4.12 -29.37
C ARG A 24 1.95 5.31 -28.98
N THR A 25 2.11 5.82 -27.75
CA THR A 25 2.21 7.27 -27.52
C THR A 25 2.92 7.57 -26.20
N THR A 26 3.84 8.51 -26.33
CA THR A 26 4.68 9.25 -25.39
C THR A 26 4.08 9.68 -24.06
N SER A 27 4.75 9.35 -22.96
CA SER A 27 5.19 10.30 -21.92
C SER A 27 6.29 9.66 -21.06
N SER A 28 7.45 10.31 -20.95
CA SER A 28 8.60 10.07 -20.07
C SER A 28 8.39 9.08 -18.89
N SER A 29 8.47 7.78 -19.17
CA SER A 29 8.82 6.74 -18.20
C SER A 29 9.84 5.84 -18.90
N GLN A 30 10.78 5.29 -18.17
CA GLN A 30 11.79 4.37 -18.70
C GLN A 30 11.07 3.25 -19.46
N THR A 31 11.06 3.31 -20.79
CA THR A 31 10.36 2.31 -21.62
C THR A 31 11.17 1.03 -21.61
N CYS A 32 10.72 0.07 -20.82
CA CYS A 32 11.27 -1.28 -20.80
C CYS A 32 10.90 -2.01 -22.08
N SER A 33 11.81 -2.84 -22.58
CA SER A 33 11.49 -3.80 -23.63
C SER A 33 10.62 -4.92 -23.08
N TRP A 34 9.88 -5.59 -23.98
CA TRP A 34 9.07 -6.76 -23.60
C TRP A 34 9.88 -7.85 -22.90
N PHE A 35 11.14 -8.06 -23.31
CA PHE A 35 12.02 -9.04 -22.67
C PHE A 35 12.41 -8.64 -21.24
N GLU A 36 12.69 -7.36 -21.00
CA GLU A 36 13.02 -6.86 -19.65
C GLU A 36 11.81 -6.95 -18.71
N ASP A 37 10.61 -6.66 -19.22
CA ASP A 37 9.37 -6.79 -18.46
C ASP A 37 9.12 -8.25 -18.06
N VAL A 38 9.14 -9.17 -19.03
CA VAL A 38 8.90 -10.60 -18.75
C VAL A 38 9.97 -11.18 -17.83
N THR A 39 11.23 -10.83 -18.04
CA THR A 39 12.33 -11.31 -17.18
C THR A 39 12.14 -10.81 -15.76
N THR A 40 11.75 -9.55 -15.58
CA THR A 40 11.44 -9.00 -14.26
C THR A 40 10.27 -9.72 -13.61
N ASP A 41 9.17 -9.92 -14.33
CA ASP A 41 7.98 -10.59 -13.81
C ASP A 41 8.31 -12.02 -13.36
N VAL A 42 9.18 -12.73 -14.08
CA VAL A 42 9.67 -14.08 -13.71
C VAL A 42 10.55 -14.03 -12.46
N VAL A 43 11.49 -13.09 -12.39
CA VAL A 43 12.39 -12.94 -11.22
C VAL A 43 11.60 -12.59 -9.97
N CYS A 44 10.62 -11.69 -10.08
CA CYS A 44 9.79 -11.24 -8.98
C CYS A 44 8.54 -12.11 -8.76
N PHE A 45 8.43 -13.24 -9.47
CA PHE A 45 7.28 -14.15 -9.36
C PHE A 45 7.08 -14.71 -7.94
N PRO A 46 8.13 -15.12 -7.18
CA PRO A 46 7.97 -15.59 -5.81
C PRO A 46 7.35 -14.52 -4.89
N GLU A 47 7.81 -13.28 -4.97
CA GLU A 47 7.30 -12.16 -4.19
C GLU A 47 5.88 -11.80 -4.63
N TYR A 48 5.61 -11.81 -5.94
CA TYR A 48 4.29 -11.55 -6.50
C TYR A 48 3.26 -12.60 -6.06
N THR A 49 3.60 -13.88 -6.10
CA THR A 49 2.69 -14.94 -5.63
C THR A 49 2.45 -14.87 -4.12
N SER A 50 3.46 -14.52 -3.33
CA SER A 50 3.30 -14.24 -1.90
C SER A 50 2.36 -13.06 -1.66
N PHE A 51 2.52 -11.97 -2.43
CA PHE A 51 1.63 -10.81 -2.40
C PHE A 51 0.19 -11.19 -2.70
N ILE A 52 -0.07 -11.87 -3.83
CA ILE A 52 -1.41 -12.31 -4.22
C ILE A 52 -2.02 -13.23 -3.16
N LYS A 53 -1.26 -14.18 -2.63
CA LYS A 53 -1.72 -15.06 -1.55
C LYS A 53 -2.15 -14.26 -0.32
N ASN A 54 -1.33 -13.32 0.15
CA ASN A 54 -1.64 -12.54 1.35
C ASN A 54 -2.77 -11.53 1.11
N LEU A 55 -2.92 -11.02 -0.12
CA LEU A 55 -4.07 -10.22 -0.52
C LEU A 55 -5.37 -11.03 -0.45
N PHE A 56 -5.38 -12.28 -0.93
CA PHE A 56 -6.57 -13.14 -0.83
C PHE A 56 -6.81 -13.68 0.59
N MET A 57 -5.74 -13.85 1.36
CA MET A 57 -5.83 -14.29 2.75
C MET A 57 -6.13 -13.14 3.71
N MET A 58 -6.19 -11.90 3.25
CA MET A 58 -6.57 -10.75 4.05
C MET A 58 -7.99 -10.97 4.59
N GLN A 59 -8.15 -10.95 5.91
CA GLN A 59 -9.45 -10.97 6.58
C GLN A 59 -9.62 -9.73 7.47
N TRP A 60 -10.77 -9.06 7.38
CA TRP A 60 -11.09 -7.88 8.17
C TRP A 60 -10.98 -8.15 9.67
N GLY A 61 -10.34 -7.24 10.40
CA GLY A 61 -10.12 -7.37 11.85
C GLY A 61 -9.00 -8.33 12.29
N ASP A 62 -8.30 -9.00 11.36
CA ASP A 62 -7.14 -9.84 11.70
C ASP A 62 -5.83 -9.08 11.45
N GLU A 63 -5.21 -8.62 12.54
CA GLU A 63 -3.95 -7.88 12.53
C GLU A 63 -2.78 -8.69 11.98
N SER A 64 -2.70 -9.99 12.29
CA SER A 64 -1.62 -10.85 11.77
C SER A 64 -1.68 -10.96 10.25
N ARG A 65 -2.90 -11.08 9.70
CA ARG A 65 -3.12 -11.12 8.25
C ARG A 65 -2.83 -9.78 7.59
N LEU A 66 -3.21 -8.66 8.21
CA LEU A 66 -2.84 -7.34 7.72
C LEU A 66 -1.31 -7.19 7.64
N ILE A 67 -0.59 -7.50 8.72
CA ILE A 67 0.88 -7.40 8.76
C ILE A 67 1.53 -8.27 7.67
N LYS A 68 1.04 -9.50 7.46
CA LYS A 68 1.53 -10.37 6.37
C LYS A 68 1.31 -9.76 4.99
N PHE A 69 0.15 -9.16 4.76
CA PHE A 69 -0.12 -8.44 3.52
C PHE A 69 0.81 -7.23 3.35
N LEU A 70 0.92 -6.36 4.35
CA LEU A 70 1.77 -5.16 4.30
C LEU A 70 3.23 -5.55 4.02
N ASN A 71 3.75 -6.59 4.70
CA ASN A 71 5.09 -7.11 4.45
C ASN A 71 5.24 -7.66 3.02
N SER A 72 4.24 -8.40 2.52
CA SER A 72 4.28 -8.92 1.15
C SER A 72 4.29 -7.80 0.10
N CYS A 73 3.58 -6.69 0.36
CA CYS A 73 3.62 -5.47 -0.46
C CYS A 73 5.03 -4.86 -0.51
N ILE A 74 5.75 -4.84 0.61
CA ILE A 74 7.12 -4.33 0.67
C ILE A 74 8.05 -5.20 -0.16
N TYR A 75 8.01 -6.52 0.03
CA TYR A 75 8.89 -7.45 -0.70
C TYR A 75 8.67 -7.38 -2.20
N VAL A 76 7.42 -7.44 -2.65
CA VAL A 76 7.11 -7.39 -4.08
C VAL A 76 7.50 -6.03 -4.66
N THR A 77 7.17 -4.92 -3.99
CA THR A 77 7.52 -3.58 -4.50
C THR A 77 9.02 -3.39 -4.62
N ASN A 78 9.80 -3.84 -3.63
CA ASN A 78 11.25 -3.73 -3.66
C ASN A 78 11.86 -4.53 -4.82
N CYS A 79 11.28 -5.69 -5.16
CA CYS A 79 11.72 -6.45 -6.32
C CYS A 79 11.54 -5.67 -7.63
N TYR A 80 10.34 -5.12 -7.87
CA TYR A 80 10.04 -4.34 -9.08
C TYR A 80 10.69 -2.94 -9.10
N LYS A 81 11.01 -2.37 -7.92
CA LYS A 81 11.78 -1.11 -7.82
C LYS A 81 13.24 -1.32 -8.23
N LYS A 82 13.84 -2.43 -7.82
CA LYS A 82 15.24 -2.77 -8.16
C LYS A 82 15.44 -3.00 -9.66
N SER A 83 14.47 -3.64 -10.31
CA SER A 83 14.53 -3.90 -11.75
C SER A 83 14.17 -2.68 -12.61
N GLY A 84 13.32 -1.78 -12.11
CA GLY A 84 12.80 -0.66 -12.88
C GLY A 84 11.68 -1.02 -13.87
N CYS A 85 11.56 -2.30 -14.24
CA CYS A 85 10.63 -2.83 -15.26
C CYS A 85 9.57 -3.77 -14.67
N GLY A 86 8.76 -4.41 -15.53
CA GLY A 86 7.79 -5.46 -15.18
C GLY A 86 6.35 -5.07 -15.50
N LYS A 87 5.59 -5.96 -16.17
CA LYS A 87 4.20 -5.66 -16.55
C LYS A 87 3.29 -5.52 -15.34
N LEU A 88 3.60 -6.24 -14.26
CA LEU A 88 2.79 -6.26 -13.05
C LEU A 88 3.07 -5.07 -12.11
N LYS A 89 4.15 -4.31 -12.38
CA LYS A 89 4.63 -3.22 -11.53
C LYS A 89 3.54 -2.20 -11.21
N SER A 90 2.80 -1.72 -12.21
CA SER A 90 1.78 -0.69 -12.01
C SER A 90 0.69 -1.16 -11.06
N SER A 91 0.17 -2.37 -11.28
CA SER A 91 -0.91 -2.95 -10.45
C SER A 91 -0.45 -3.20 -9.01
N ILE A 92 0.82 -3.61 -8.82
CA ILE A 92 1.43 -3.76 -7.49
C ILE A 92 1.52 -2.40 -6.80
N LEU A 93 2.05 -1.38 -7.48
CA LEU A 93 2.20 -0.03 -6.90
C LEU A 93 0.85 0.57 -6.54
N GLU A 94 -0.17 0.39 -7.38
CA GLU A 94 -1.54 0.83 -7.10
C GLU A 94 -2.14 0.11 -5.89
N THR A 95 -1.93 -1.20 -5.76
CA THR A 95 -2.47 -1.97 -4.62
C THR A 95 -1.71 -1.70 -3.32
N CYS A 96 -0.39 -1.50 -3.41
CA CYS A 96 0.50 -1.37 -2.27
C CYS A 96 0.84 0.09 -1.91
N HIS A 97 0.20 1.08 -2.54
CA HIS A 97 0.52 2.51 -2.34
C HIS A 97 0.56 2.91 -0.86
N ILE A 98 -0.27 2.27 -0.03
CA ILE A 98 -0.38 2.47 1.42
C ILE A 98 0.86 1.93 2.19
N PRO A 99 1.16 0.61 2.20
CA PRO A 99 2.38 0.08 2.84
C PRO A 99 3.69 0.59 2.24
N ILE A 100 3.72 0.95 0.95
CA ILE A 100 4.89 1.56 0.32
C ILE A 100 5.19 2.91 0.94
N TYR A 101 4.15 3.69 1.27
CA TYR A 101 4.31 5.01 1.84
C TYR A 101 4.90 4.96 3.26
N GLU A 102 4.43 4.03 4.10
CA GLU A 102 4.97 3.85 5.46
C GLU A 102 6.48 3.54 5.47
N GLN A 103 7.00 2.91 4.43
CA GLN A 103 8.43 2.57 4.30
C GLN A 103 9.25 3.65 3.60
N SER A 104 8.64 4.75 3.17
CA SER A 104 9.40 5.86 2.58
C SER A 104 10.28 6.52 3.65
N ASP A 105 11.51 6.87 3.29
CA ASP A 105 12.42 7.64 4.17
C ASP A 105 11.76 8.93 4.64
N GLU A 106 10.97 9.53 3.75
CA GLU A 106 10.18 10.73 3.98
C GLU A 106 9.19 10.54 5.14
N PHE A 107 8.42 9.44 5.12
CA PHE A 107 7.49 9.10 6.19
C PHE A 107 8.20 8.69 7.49
N GLN A 108 9.22 7.83 7.41
CA GLN A 108 9.93 7.33 8.59
C GLN A 108 10.66 8.45 9.34
N ASN A 109 11.25 9.40 8.62
CA ASN A 109 11.91 10.55 9.23
C ASN A 109 10.88 11.51 9.85
N CYS A 110 9.80 11.82 9.13
CA CYS A 110 8.72 12.64 9.65
C CYS A 110 8.08 12.02 10.91
N SER A 111 7.69 10.74 10.85
CA SER A 111 7.03 10.04 11.95
C SER A 111 7.90 9.98 13.20
N LYS A 112 9.23 9.82 13.07
CA LYS A 112 10.16 9.89 14.21
C LYS A 112 10.16 11.26 14.89
N ILE A 113 10.14 12.35 14.13
CA ILE A 113 10.10 13.71 14.67
C ILE A 113 8.77 13.93 15.40
N ILE A 114 7.65 13.61 14.75
CA ILE A 114 6.33 13.73 15.36
C ILE A 114 6.20 12.86 16.62
N LEU A 115 6.66 11.61 16.61
CA LEU A 115 6.66 10.74 17.80
C LEU A 115 7.55 11.24 18.94
N SER A 116 8.50 12.13 18.67
CA SER A 116 9.32 12.77 19.70
C SER A 116 8.67 14.03 20.29
N GLU A 117 7.86 14.74 19.50
CA GLU A 117 7.21 16.02 19.83
C GLU A 117 5.76 15.84 20.34
N ALA A 118 5.03 14.86 19.82
CA ALA A 118 3.61 14.60 20.10
C ALA A 118 3.36 13.89 21.43
N ARG A 119 4.11 14.20 22.50
CA ARG A 119 3.83 13.61 23.84
C ARG A 119 2.41 13.94 24.32
N ASP A 120 1.87 15.09 23.95
CA ASP A 120 0.56 15.55 24.41
C ASP A 120 -0.61 15.15 23.46
N CYS A 121 -0.32 14.66 22.26
CA CYS A 121 -1.31 14.20 21.26
C CYS A 121 -1.54 12.68 21.26
N ARG A 122 -0.91 11.97 22.21
CA ARG A 122 -0.93 10.50 22.28
C ARG A 122 -2.06 9.94 23.13
N ASP A 123 -2.76 10.79 23.85
CA ASP A 123 -3.99 10.38 24.50
C ASP A 123 -5.06 10.28 23.42
N PHE A 124 -5.43 9.04 23.13
CA PHE A 124 -6.53 8.68 22.25
C PHE A 124 -7.71 8.30 23.15
N PRO A 125 -8.49 9.27 23.67
CA PRO A 125 -9.53 9.01 24.66
C PRO A 125 -10.66 8.15 24.08
N SER A 126 -10.74 8.03 22.75
CA SER A 126 -11.70 7.20 22.04
C SER A 126 -11.05 6.44 20.88
N PRO A 127 -11.47 5.19 20.61
CA PRO A 127 -11.07 4.46 19.40
C PRO A 127 -11.50 5.13 18.09
N CYS A 128 -12.40 6.13 18.13
CA CYS A 128 -12.76 6.95 16.97
C CYS A 128 -11.79 8.11 16.70
N GLU A 129 -10.95 8.48 17.67
CA GLU A 129 -10.04 9.63 17.58
C GLU A 129 -8.67 9.21 17.08
N ILE A 130 -8.62 8.61 15.89
CA ILE A 130 -7.39 8.02 15.32
C ILE A 130 -6.26 9.04 15.02
N PHE A 131 -6.54 10.35 15.10
CA PHE A 131 -5.58 11.44 14.94
C PHE A 131 -5.42 12.28 16.22
N GLY A 132 -5.83 11.74 17.36
CA GLY A 132 -5.87 12.44 18.65
C GLY A 132 -7.08 13.36 18.78
N GLU A 133 -7.33 13.83 20.00
CA GLU A 133 -8.42 14.75 20.31
C GLU A 133 -8.36 15.97 19.38
N ASN A 134 -9.49 16.36 18.78
CA ASN A 134 -9.58 17.50 17.86
C ASN A 134 -8.59 17.50 16.68
N ASN A 135 -8.16 16.32 16.20
CA ASN A 135 -7.15 16.18 15.13
C ASN A 135 -5.81 16.84 15.47
N CYS A 136 -5.40 16.84 16.74
CA CYS A 136 -4.20 17.54 17.19
C CYS A 136 -2.91 17.07 16.47
N VAL A 137 -2.90 15.87 15.89
CA VAL A 137 -1.76 15.35 15.09
C VAL A 137 -1.61 16.04 13.73
N LYS A 138 -2.69 16.59 13.14
CA LYS A 138 -2.67 17.27 11.84
C LYS A 138 -1.70 18.47 11.79
N PRO A 139 -1.82 19.49 12.65
CA PRO A 139 -0.93 20.65 12.59
C PRO A 139 0.54 20.25 12.75
N LEU A 140 0.85 19.31 13.65
CA LEU A 140 2.20 18.79 13.82
C LEU A 140 2.77 18.21 12.51
N TYR A 141 2.00 17.35 11.83
CA TYR A 141 2.43 16.78 10.54
C TYR A 141 2.56 17.85 9.44
N VAL A 142 1.63 18.79 9.36
CA VAL A 142 1.64 19.82 8.31
C VAL A 142 2.79 20.82 8.52
N GLU A 143 3.08 21.21 9.74
CA GLU A 143 4.16 22.16 10.07
C GLU A 143 5.54 21.53 9.93
N THR A 144 5.71 20.29 10.39
CA THR A 144 7.01 19.61 10.38
C THR A 144 7.34 18.98 9.03
N CYS A 145 6.32 18.43 8.36
CA CYS A 145 6.52 17.56 7.20
C CYS A 145 5.76 18.04 5.95
N GLY A 146 4.88 19.04 6.08
CA GLY A 146 4.12 19.56 4.95
C GLY A 146 2.83 18.79 4.65
N HIS A 147 1.99 19.43 3.85
CA HIS A 147 0.63 18.96 3.56
C HIS A 147 0.58 17.64 2.77
N GLU A 148 1.55 17.40 1.89
CA GLU A 148 1.61 16.17 1.10
C GLU A 148 1.81 14.93 1.99
N ILE A 149 2.74 15.03 2.94
CA ILE A 149 3.05 13.95 3.88
C ILE A 149 1.85 13.67 4.80
N TRP A 150 1.19 14.74 5.28
CA TRP A 150 -0.04 14.62 6.06
C TRP A 150 -1.13 13.86 5.28
N THR A 151 -1.36 14.22 4.02
CA THR A 151 -2.41 13.62 3.18
C THR A 151 -2.22 12.10 3.04
N LYS A 152 -0.98 11.68 2.79
CA LYS A 152 -0.64 10.26 2.66
C LYS A 152 -0.70 9.53 4.01
N PHE A 153 -0.28 10.16 5.11
CA PHE A 153 -0.41 9.59 6.46
C PHE A 153 -1.89 9.39 6.84
N LYS A 154 -2.72 10.40 6.59
CA LYS A 154 -4.17 10.37 6.84
C LYS A 154 -4.81 9.19 6.12
N ALA A 155 -4.53 9.04 4.82
CA ALA A 155 -5.07 7.94 4.02
C ALA A 155 -4.66 6.57 4.56
N ASN A 156 -3.40 6.40 4.96
CA ASN A 156 -2.91 5.15 5.55
C ASN A 156 -3.60 4.83 6.89
N THR A 157 -3.66 5.80 7.79
CA THR A 157 -4.28 5.62 9.12
C THR A 157 -5.76 5.30 9.00
N LEU A 158 -6.47 5.93 8.05
CA LEU A 158 -7.86 5.61 7.73
C LEU A 158 -8.01 4.18 7.20
N PHE A 159 -7.17 3.76 6.26
CA PHE A 159 -7.18 2.41 5.72
C PHE A 159 -6.95 1.36 6.80
N VAL A 160 -5.91 1.51 7.63
CA VAL A 160 -5.57 0.56 8.70
C VAL A 160 -6.69 0.46 9.73
N ASN A 161 -7.24 1.59 10.19
CA ASN A 161 -8.29 1.58 11.21
C ASN A 161 -9.62 1.04 10.68
N THR A 162 -9.97 1.36 9.43
CA THR A 162 -11.13 0.79 8.74
C THR A 162 -10.96 -0.71 8.57
N TYR A 163 -9.80 -1.15 8.07
CA TYR A 163 -9.50 -2.56 7.81
C TYR A 163 -9.48 -3.43 9.08
N LEU A 164 -8.79 -2.97 10.12
CA LEU A 164 -8.71 -3.68 11.39
C LEU A 164 -10.01 -3.60 12.18
N ASN A 165 -11.00 -2.83 11.72
CA ASN A 165 -12.26 -2.62 12.43
C ASN A 165 -12.03 -2.22 13.90
N ARG A 166 -10.90 -1.56 14.19
CA ARG A 166 -10.49 -1.12 15.54
C ARG A 166 -11.44 -0.08 16.12
N ALA A 167 -12.25 0.51 15.24
CA ALA A 167 -13.17 1.59 15.50
C ALA A 167 -14.58 1.24 15.00
N LYS A 168 -15.06 0.02 15.33
CA LYS A 168 -16.37 -0.47 14.93
C LYS A 168 -17.46 0.50 15.42
N GLY A 169 -18.16 1.15 14.49
CA GLY A 169 -19.21 2.15 14.79
C GLY A 169 -18.75 3.61 14.71
N CYS A 170 -17.46 3.86 14.47
CA CYS A 170 -16.95 5.20 14.20
C CYS A 170 -17.19 5.58 12.73
N ASN A 171 -17.66 6.81 12.49
CA ASN A 171 -17.78 7.35 11.14
C ASN A 171 -16.51 8.14 10.79
N PHE A 172 -15.67 7.56 9.93
CA PHE A 172 -14.44 8.20 9.47
C PHE A 172 -14.61 9.12 8.26
N ALA A 173 -15.80 9.21 7.67
CA ALA A 173 -16.08 10.12 6.56
C ALA A 173 -15.78 11.59 6.92
N GLN A 174 -15.90 11.95 8.20
CA GLN A 174 -15.55 13.29 8.70
C GLN A 174 -14.07 13.67 8.49
N PHE A 175 -13.19 12.69 8.25
CA PHE A 175 -11.77 12.91 7.97
C PHE A 175 -11.43 12.86 6.48
N GLU A 176 -12.37 12.50 5.61
CA GLU A 176 -12.15 12.46 4.16
C GLU A 176 -11.99 13.87 3.59
N ASP A 177 -12.78 14.85 4.08
CA ASP A 177 -12.82 16.24 3.61
C ASP A 177 -11.85 17.22 4.30
N LEU A 178 -11.10 16.78 5.32
CA LEU A 178 -10.15 17.60 6.11
C LEU A 178 -8.70 17.48 5.66
#